data_AF-A0A451F8V5-F1
#
_entry.id   AF-A0A451F8V5-F1
#
_cell.length_a   1.000
_cell.length_b   1.000
_cell.length_c   1.000
_cell.angle_alpha   90.00
_cell.angle_beta   90.00
_cell.angle_gamma   90.00
#
_symmetry.space_group_name_H-M   'P 1'
#
loop_
_entity.id
_entity.type
_entity.pdbx_description
1 polymer ?
#
loop_
_entity_poly.entity_id
_entity_poly.type
_entity_poly.pdbx_seq_one_letter_code
_entity_poly.pdbx_strand_id
1 'polypeptide(L)'
;MGFGGISIWQLLIILAIIVLLFGTKKLRGIGSDLGNAVKGFKNAVAEDEEEKKSDKAENKEQLTDQAAQAKTASEKEKDKV
;
A
#
# COMPACT_ATOMS: atom_id res chain seq x y z
N MET A 1 7.98 -30.28 -1.19
CA MET A 1 6.54 -30.59 -1.23
C MET A 1 5.74 -29.37 -0.79
N GLY A 2 5.74 -28.31 -1.60
CA GLY A 2 4.99 -27.08 -1.30
C GLY A 2 3.58 -27.15 -1.87
N PHE A 3 2.72 -26.23 -1.43
CA PHE A 3 1.32 -26.03 -1.84
C PHE A 3 1.06 -25.82 -3.36
N GLY A 4 2.05 -26.04 -4.23
CA GLY A 4 1.96 -25.85 -5.69
C GLY A 4 1.06 -26.84 -6.44
N GLY A 5 0.36 -27.73 -5.74
CA GLY A 5 -0.68 -28.61 -6.29
C GLY A 5 -2.11 -28.19 -5.94
N ILE A 6 -2.29 -27.16 -5.11
CA ILE A 6 -3.63 -26.64 -4.79
C ILE A 6 -4.01 -25.63 -5.87
N SER A 7 -4.60 -26.15 -6.94
CA SER A 7 -5.20 -25.31 -7.97
C SER A 7 -6.42 -24.56 -7.40
N ILE A 8 -6.61 -23.32 -7.87
CA ILE A 8 -7.71 -22.43 -7.47
C ILE A 8 -9.08 -23.12 -7.62
N TRP A 9 -9.23 -24.00 -8.61
CA TRP A 9 -10.44 -24.79 -8.84
C TRP A 9 -10.80 -25.73 -7.68
N GLN A 10 -9.82 -26.33 -7.02
CA GLN A 10 -10.01 -27.22 -5.88
C GLN A 10 -10.46 -26.41 -4.66
N LEU A 11 -9.90 -25.22 -4.45
CA LEU A 11 -10.33 -24.32 -3.37
C LEU A 11 -11.78 -23.87 -3.54
N LEU A 12 -12.23 -23.58 -4.76
CA LEU A 12 -13.64 -23.23 -5.02
C LEU A 12 -14.59 -24.39 -4.72
N ILE A 13 -14.22 -25.62 -5.08
CA ILE A 13 -15.02 -26.81 -4.76
C ILE A 13 -15.12 -27.02 -3.25
N ILE A 14 -14.00 -26.90 -2.53
CA ILE A 14 -13.97 -27.02 -1.06
C ILE A 14 -14.83 -25.92 -0.43
N LEU A 15 -14.69 -24.68 -0.89
CA LEU A 15 -15.50 -23.55 -0.43
C LEU A 15 -16.99 -23.80 -0.65
N ALA A 16 -17.39 -24.32 -1.81
CA ALA A 16 -18.79 -24.64 -2.10
C ALA A 16 -19.35 -25.69 -1.13
N ILE A 17 -18.56 -26.73 -0.80
CA ILE A 17 -18.96 -27.75 0.18
C ILE A 17 -19.12 -27.11 1.57
N ILE A 18 -18.18 -26.27 2.01
CA ILE A 18 -18.27 -25.58 3.31
C ILE A 18 -19.53 -24.70 3.36
N VAL A 19 -19.82 -23.96 2.29
CA VAL A 19 -21.02 -23.11 2.18
C VAL A 19 -22.30 -23.95 2.25
N LEU A 20 -22.32 -25.13 1.62
CA LEU A 20 -23.47 -26.05 1.68
C LEU A 20 -23.65 -26.68 3.07
N LEU A 21 -22.57 -27.05 3.76
CA LEU A 21 -22.62 -27.66 5.10
C LEU A 21 -23.06 -26.67 6.18
N PHE A 22 -22.48 -25.46 6.17
CA PHE A 22 -22.75 -24.45 7.18
C PHE A 22 -23.92 -23.53 6.81
N GLY A 23 -24.29 -23.49 5.53
CA GLY A 23 -25.29 -22.58 4.97
C GLY A 23 -24.79 -21.14 4.84
N THR A 24 -25.34 -20.40 3.87
CA THR A 24 -24.97 -19.00 3.61
C THR A 24 -25.32 -18.06 4.77
N LYS A 25 -26.33 -18.39 5.59
CA LYS A 25 -26.76 -17.55 6.73
C LYS A 25 -25.70 -17.46 7.83
N LYS A 26 -25.09 -18.59 8.23
CA LYS A 26 -24.01 -18.61 9.24
C LYS A 26 -22.73 -17.95 8.71
N LEU A 27 -22.37 -18.26 7.47
CA LEU A 27 -21.19 -17.67 6.82
C LEU A 27 -21.32 -16.15 6.64
N ARG A 28 -22.52 -15.64 6.34
CA ARG A 28 -22.74 -14.20 6.19
C ARG A 28 -22.63 -13.45 7.52
N GLY A 29 -23.17 -14.00 8.61
CA GLY A 29 -23.02 -13.39 9.93
C GLY A 29 -21.54 -13.25 10.32
N ILE A 30 -20.82 -14.38 10.34
CA ILE A 30 -19.40 -14.42 10.72
C ILE A 30 -18.53 -13.64 9.70
N GLY A 31 -18.85 -13.74 8.41
CA GLY A 31 -18.15 -13.06 7.34
C GLY A 31 -18.34 -11.54 7.36
N SER A 32 -19.50 -11.04 7.79
CA SER A 32 -19.72 -9.60 7.99
C SER A 32 -18.88 -9.07 9.14
N ASP A 33 -18.80 -9.79 10.26
CA ASP A 33 -18.03 -9.37 11.43
C ASP A 33 -16.52 -9.38 11.12
N LEU A 34 -16.00 -10.47 10.54
CA LEU A 34 -14.61 -10.54 10.10
C LEU A 34 -14.32 -9.54 8.97
N GLY A 35 -15.24 -9.38 8.02
CA GLY A 35 -15.09 -8.47 6.90
C GLY A 35 -14.98 -7.01 7.34
N ASN A 36 -15.78 -6.60 8.35
CA ASN A 36 -15.71 -5.27 8.93
C ASN A 36 -14.37 -5.03 9.66
N ALA A 37 -13.89 -6.01 10.44
CA ALA A 37 -12.59 -5.91 11.11
C ALA A 37 -11.42 -5.78 10.11
N VAL A 38 -11.41 -6.61 9.06
CA VAL A 38 -10.39 -6.56 8.01
C VAL A 38 -10.50 -5.27 7.18
N LYS A 39 -11.71 -4.75 6.95
CA LYS A 39 -11.91 -3.48 6.26
C LYS A 39 -11.31 -2.31 7.04
N GLY A 40 -11.53 -2.26 8.36
CA GLY A 40 -10.92 -1.25 9.24
C GLY A 40 -9.39 -1.33 9.21
N PHE A 41 -8.84 -2.54 9.28
CA PHE A 41 -7.39 -2.76 9.17
C PHE A 41 -6.83 -2.28 7.82
N LYS A 42 -7.48 -2.62 6.71
CA LYS A 42 -7.02 -2.19 5.38
C LYS A 42 -7.09 -0.67 5.21
N ASN A 43 -8.12 -0.03 5.75
CA ASN A 43 -8.26 1.42 5.69
C ASN A 43 -7.17 2.11 6.52
N ALA A 44 -6.89 1.66 7.75
CA ALA A 44 -5.84 2.22 8.58
C ALA A 44 -4.45 2.08 7.93
N VAL A 45 -4.17 0.92 7.33
CA VAL A 45 -2.90 0.70 6.60
C VAL A 45 -2.82 1.57 5.34
N ALA A 46 -3.94 1.79 4.63
CA ALA A 46 -3.98 2.65 3.47
C ALA A 46 -3.81 4.14 3.83
N GLU A 47 -4.44 4.60 4.92
CA GLU A 47 -4.26 5.95 5.45
C GLU A 47 -2.81 6.20 5.89
N ASP A 48 -2.17 5.24 6.57
CA ASP A 48 -0.75 5.30 6.92
C ASP A 48 0.18 5.36 5.68
N GLU A 49 -0.19 4.69 4.58
CA GLU A 49 0.55 4.77 3.31
C GLU A 49 0.34 6.10 2.58
N GLU A 50 -0.86 6.68 2.65
CA GLU A 50 -1.16 8.00 2.08
C GLU A 50 -0.49 9.14 2.87
N GLU A 51 -0.47 9.07 4.19
CA GLU A 51 0.27 10.01 5.05
C GLU A 51 1.78 9.93 4.78
N LYS A 52 2.35 8.72 4.68
CA LYS A 52 3.78 8.54 4.30
C LYS A 52 4.11 9.02 2.89
N LYS A 53 3.14 9.05 1.97
CA LYS A 53 3.33 9.59 0.61
C LYS A 53 3.32 11.12 0.59
N SER A 54 2.55 11.72 1.49
CA SER A 54 2.42 13.17 1.63
C SER A 54 3.67 13.78 2.28
N ASP A 55 4.25 13.09 3.27
CA ASP A 55 5.52 13.48 3.90
C ASP A 55 6.74 13.37 2.94
N LYS A 56 6.65 12.51 1.92
CA LYS A 56 7.68 12.35 0.88
C LYS A 56 7.66 13.44 -0.19
N ALA A 57 6.54 14.15 -0.35
CA ALA A 57 6.39 15.23 -1.31
C ALA A 57 7.02 16.54 -0.80
N GLU A 58 6.87 16.85 0.49
CA GLU A 58 7.42 18.09 1.09
C GLU A 58 8.96 18.08 1.22
N ASN A 59 9.60 16.91 1.29
CA ASN A 59 11.07 16.83 1.36
C ASN A 59 11.76 17.06 -0.01
N LYS A 60 11.03 16.97 -1.13
CA LYS A 60 11.61 17.15 -2.46
C LYS A 60 11.72 18.62 -2.88
N GLU A 61 11.00 19.52 -2.24
CA GLU A 61 11.02 20.95 -2.57
C GLU A 61 12.20 21.68 -1.90
N GLN A 62 12.66 21.25 -0.72
CA GLN A 62 13.78 21.91 -0.03
C GLN A 62 15.19 21.57 -0.59
N LEU A 63 15.34 20.43 -1.28
CA LEU A 63 16.61 20.04 -1.91
C LEU A 63 16.89 20.76 -3.23
N THR A 64 15.90 21.44 -3.81
CA THR A 64 16.02 22.08 -5.12
C THR A 64 16.44 23.56 -5.01
N ASP A 65 16.10 24.23 -3.91
CA ASP A 65 16.45 25.64 -3.67
C ASP A 65 17.91 25.86 -3.21
N GLN A 66 18.55 24.89 -2.54
CA GLN A 66 19.96 25.02 -2.13
C GLN A 66 20.96 24.79 -3.27
N ALA A 67 20.57 24.07 -4.34
CA ALA A 67 21.45 23.85 -5.49
C ALA A 67 21.49 25.07 -6.45
N ALA A 68 20.50 25.96 -6.39
CA ALA A 68 20.43 27.16 -7.23
C ALA A 68 21.32 28.32 -6.72
N GLN A 69 21.58 28.40 -5.40
CA GLN A 69 22.41 29.49 -4.84
C GLN A 69 23.91 29.20 -4.89
N ALA A 70 24.34 27.96 -5.06
CA ALA A 70 25.75 27.62 -5.23
C ALA A 70 26.29 27.90 -6.65
N LYS A 71 25.43 28.09 -7.67
CA LYS A 71 25.86 28.36 -9.06
C LYS A 71 26.03 29.83 -9.40
N THR A 72 25.46 30.76 -8.64
CA THR A 72 25.58 32.20 -8.94
C THR A 72 26.88 32.84 -8.42
N ALA A 73 27.61 32.16 -7.52
CA ALA A 73 28.87 32.68 -6.96
C ALA A 73 30.13 32.26 -7.74
N SER A 74 30.07 31.29 -8.67
CA SER A 74 31.26 30.75 -9.35
C SER A 74 31.54 31.36 -10.74
N GLU A 75 30.68 32.22 -11.29
CA GLU A 75 30.88 32.79 -12.63
C GLU A 75 31.52 34.20 -12.63
N LYS A 76 31.86 34.78 -11.46
CA LYS A 76 32.48 36.12 -11.38
C LYS A 76 34.00 36.14 -11.16
N GLU A 77 34.69 34.99 -11.17
CA GLU A 77 36.15 34.89 -10.90
C GLU A 77 36.97 34.30 -12.07
N LYS A 78 36.49 34.40 -13.32
CA LYS A 78 37.31 34.01 -14.50
C LYS A 78 37.40 35.05 -15.61
N ASP A 79 36.97 36.29 -15.36
CA ASP A 79 37.16 37.43 -16.28
C ASP A 79 38.05 38.50 -15.64
N LYS A 80 39.20 38.08 -15.10
CA LYS A 80 40.31 39.00 -14.76
C LYS A 80 41.64 38.26 -14.59
N VAL A 81 42.07 37.54 -15.63
CA VAL A 81 43.47 37.15 -15.84
C VAL A 81 43.85 37.38 -17.30
#